data_AF-A0A7S2SV59-F1
#
_entry.id   AF-A0A7S2SV59-F1
#
_cell.length_a   1.000
_cell.length_b   1.000
_cell.length_c   1.000
_cell.angle_alpha   90.00
_cell.angle_beta   90.00
_cell.angle_gamma   90.00
#
_symmetry.space_group_name_H-M   'P 1'
#
loop_
_entity.id
_entity.type
_entity.pdbx_description
1 polymer ?
#
loop_
_entity_poly.entity_id
_entity_poly.type
_entity_poly.pdbx_seq_one_letter_code
_entity_poly.pdbx_strand_id
1 'polypeptide(L)'
;ATMMLHGKVLRRCGGLGHRCLASAAATGSGPGIATLLAHAGCGAGVDPQFGGVSAPIHLASTFERGADLEYPRGHVYGRTSNPTRSLLEETLAQVEQGEGAA
;
A
#
# COMPACT_ATOMS: atom_id res chain seq x y z
N ALA A 1 -0.68 -0.93 -43.75
CA ALA A 1 0.79 -1.08 -43.66
C ALA A 1 1.17 -1.12 -42.18
N THR A 2 1.53 -2.29 -41.68
CA THR A 2 1.83 -2.56 -40.27
C THR A 2 3.32 -2.40 -40.07
N MET A 3 3.74 -1.48 -39.20
CA MET A 3 5.16 -1.28 -38.87
C MET A 3 5.40 -1.83 -37.47
N MET A 4 6.16 -2.91 -37.38
CA MET A 4 6.63 -3.51 -36.13
C MET A 4 7.91 -2.80 -35.69
N LEU A 5 7.92 -2.19 -34.50
CA LEU A 5 9.16 -1.91 -33.77
C LEU A 5 9.05 -2.56 -32.38
N HIS A 6 10.03 -3.41 -32.04
CA HIS A 6 10.28 -3.95 -30.69
C HIS A 6 9.18 -4.84 -30.06
N GLY A 7 8.49 -5.68 -30.85
CA GLY A 7 7.74 -6.82 -30.30
C GLY A 7 6.44 -6.49 -29.54
N LYS A 8 5.89 -5.28 -29.67
CA LYS A 8 4.55 -4.95 -29.17
C LYS A 8 3.58 -4.64 -30.31
N VAL A 9 2.48 -5.38 -30.35
CA VAL A 9 1.35 -5.13 -31.28
C VAL A 9 0.64 -3.86 -30.84
N LEU A 10 0.94 -2.74 -31.51
CA LEU A 10 0.21 -1.49 -31.34
C LEU A 10 -1.08 -1.55 -32.17
N ARG A 11 -2.23 -1.72 -31.50
CA ARG A 11 -3.54 -1.52 -32.13
C ARG A 11 -3.72 -0.03 -32.41
N ARG A 12 -4.01 0.29 -33.67
CA ARG A 12 -4.27 1.64 -34.16
C ARG A 12 -5.69 2.04 -33.74
N CYS A 13 -5.83 2.87 -32.70
CA CYS A 13 -7.10 3.56 -32.45
C CYS A 13 -7.28 4.63 -33.54
N GLY A 14 -8.36 4.52 -34.30
CA GLY A 14 -8.81 5.54 -35.25
C GLY A 14 -8.96 6.89 -34.55
N GLY A 15 -8.56 7.95 -35.25
CA GLY A 15 -8.29 9.26 -34.66
C GLY A 15 -9.50 9.98 -34.09
N LEU A 16 -9.26 10.68 -32.97
CA LEU A 16 -9.68 12.05 -32.66
C LEU A 16 -9.15 12.43 -31.28
N GLY A 17 -8.07 13.21 -31.27
CA GLY A 17 -7.93 14.45 -30.48
C GLY A 17 -7.94 14.47 -28.95
N HIS A 18 -8.30 13.41 -28.21
CA HIS A 18 -8.38 13.46 -26.75
C HIS A 18 -7.81 12.17 -26.18
N ARG A 19 -6.75 12.27 -25.38
CA ARG A 19 -6.14 11.14 -24.69
C ARG A 19 -7.14 10.60 -23.67
N CYS A 20 -8.01 9.69 -24.11
CA CYS A 20 -8.75 8.83 -23.22
C CYS A 20 -7.72 7.87 -22.61
N LEU A 21 -7.14 8.28 -21.48
CA LEU A 21 -6.51 7.34 -20.57
C LEU A 21 -7.65 6.44 -20.10
N ALA A 22 -7.83 5.29 -20.75
CA ALA A 22 -8.51 4.17 -20.13
C ALA A 22 -7.65 3.78 -18.92
N SER A 23 -7.91 4.42 -17.78
CA SER A 23 -7.63 3.81 -16.48
C SER A 23 -8.50 2.56 -16.48
N ALA A 24 -7.89 1.43 -16.81
CA ALA A 24 -8.48 0.15 -16.53
C ALA A 24 -8.62 0.11 -15.01
N ALA A 25 -9.78 0.51 -14.50
CA ALA A 25 -10.20 0.19 -13.15
C ALA A 25 -10.05 -1.32 -13.05
N ALA A 26 -9.01 -1.75 -12.34
CA ALA A 26 -8.80 -3.15 -12.07
C ALA A 26 -9.97 -3.60 -11.21
N THR A 27 -11.02 -4.10 -11.84
CA THR A 27 -12.11 -4.83 -11.17
C THR A 27 -11.61 -6.22 -10.79
N GLY A 28 -10.47 -6.28 -10.11
CA GLY A 28 -10.13 -7.40 -9.28
C GLY A 28 -10.76 -7.10 -7.93
N SER A 29 -11.83 -7.81 -7.57
CA SER A 29 -12.33 -7.79 -6.20
C SER A 29 -11.14 -8.01 -5.28
N GLY A 30 -10.83 -7.03 -4.43
CA GLY A 30 -9.84 -7.20 -3.37
C GLY A 30 -10.20 -8.39 -2.47
N PRO A 31 -9.28 -8.81 -1.59
CA PRO A 31 -9.60 -9.83 -0.58
C PRO A 31 -10.85 -9.41 0.20
N GLY A 32 -11.71 -10.39 0.54
CA GLY A 32 -12.91 -10.11 1.33
C GLY A 32 -12.55 -9.58 2.73
N ILE A 33 -13.50 -8.92 3.40
CA ILE A 33 -13.29 -8.30 4.72
C ILE A 33 -12.73 -9.29 5.76
N ALA A 34 -13.21 -10.53 5.77
CA ALA A 34 -12.72 -11.57 6.68
C ALA A 34 -11.23 -11.88 6.44
N THR A 35 -10.80 -11.90 5.18
CA THR A 35 -9.40 -12.11 4.80
C THR A 35 -8.53 -10.92 5.18
N LEU A 36 -9.01 -9.68 4.95
CA LEU A 36 -8.32 -8.47 5.37
C LEU A 36 -8.07 -8.45 6.88
N LEU A 37 -9.11 -8.73 7.67
CA LEU A 37 -9.01 -8.75 9.13
C LEU A 37 -8.15 -9.90 9.65
N ALA A 38 -8.21 -11.08 9.03
CA ALA A 38 -7.36 -12.22 9.41
C ALA A 38 -5.86 -11.95 9.15
N HIS A 39 -5.55 -11.13 8.14
CA HIS A 39 -4.19 -10.71 7.81
C HIS A 39 -3.80 -9.35 8.42
N ALA A 40 -4.67 -8.74 9.22
CA ALA A 40 -4.38 -7.49 9.93
C ALA A 40 -3.14 -7.68 10.81
N GLY A 41 -2.06 -6.94 10.52
CA GLY A 41 -0.78 -7.08 11.23
C GLY A 41 0.16 -8.18 10.72
N CYS A 42 -0.22 -8.94 9.69
CA CYS A 42 0.66 -9.89 8.97
C CYS A 42 0.81 -9.51 7.48
N GLY A 43 -0.05 -8.63 6.96
CA GLY A 43 -0.13 -8.28 5.54
C GLY A 43 1.06 -7.48 4.99
N ALA A 44 1.84 -6.82 5.85
CA ALA A 44 3.05 -6.09 5.47
C ALA A 44 4.25 -7.01 5.15
N GLY A 45 4.07 -8.33 5.27
CA GLY A 45 5.11 -9.32 5.11
C GLY A 45 5.74 -9.72 6.44
N VAL A 46 6.80 -10.51 6.35
CA VAL A 46 7.56 -10.99 7.50
C VAL A 46 8.44 -9.86 8.03
N ASP A 47 8.54 -9.72 9.36
CA ASP A 47 9.43 -8.75 10.00
C ASP A 47 10.86 -8.87 9.42
N PRO A 48 11.39 -7.80 8.78
CA PRO A 48 12.69 -7.85 8.13
C PRO A 48 13.84 -8.05 9.12
N GLN A 49 13.64 -7.78 10.41
CA GLN A 49 14.70 -7.90 11.41
C GLN A 49 14.81 -9.31 11.99
N PHE A 50 13.68 -9.96 12.32
CA PHE A 50 13.69 -11.25 13.03
C PHE A 50 12.86 -12.36 12.41
N GLY A 51 12.19 -12.14 11.27
CA GLY A 51 11.44 -13.22 10.62
C GLY A 51 10.06 -13.48 11.24
N GLY A 52 9.55 -12.59 12.09
CA GLY A 52 8.24 -12.72 12.70
C GLY A 52 7.10 -12.59 11.68
N VAL A 53 6.15 -13.54 11.71
CA VAL A 53 4.95 -13.48 10.86
C VAL A 53 3.97 -12.42 11.35
N SER A 54 3.83 -12.30 12.68
CA SER A 54 3.10 -11.19 13.30
C SER A 54 4.00 -9.96 13.36
N ALA A 55 3.44 -8.79 13.07
CA ALA A 55 4.12 -7.52 13.23
C ALA A 55 4.62 -7.34 14.68
N PRO A 56 5.83 -6.77 14.87
CA PRO A 56 6.35 -6.45 16.19
C PRO A 56 5.50 -5.39 16.93
N ILE A 57 5.50 -5.47 18.27
CA ILE A 57 4.86 -4.48 19.13
C ILE A 57 5.90 -3.46 19.57
N HIS A 58 5.78 -2.23 19.07
CA HIS A 58 6.71 -1.14 19.35
C HIS A 58 6.22 -0.29 20.52
N LEU A 59 6.65 -0.62 21.74
CA LEU A 59 6.30 0.11 22.98
C LEU A 59 7.21 1.33 23.26
N ALA A 60 8.14 1.63 22.37
CA ALA A 60 9.05 2.75 22.53
C ALA A 60 8.31 4.10 22.48
N SER A 61 8.63 5.00 23.41
CA SER A 61 8.12 6.37 23.40
C SER A 61 8.83 7.25 22.39
N THR A 62 10.12 7.00 22.12
CA THR A 62 10.97 7.78 21.21
C THR A 62 11.74 6.84 20.27
N PHE A 63 12.14 7.36 19.11
CA PHE A 63 12.87 6.61 18.09
C PHE A 63 14.25 7.22 17.83
N GLU A 64 15.21 6.40 17.41
CA GLU A 64 16.56 6.90 17.12
C GLU A 64 16.55 7.88 15.95
N ARG A 65 17.37 8.92 16.13
CA ARG A 65 17.62 10.01 15.21
C ARG A 65 18.95 9.76 14.50
N GLY A 66 19.01 10.04 13.20
CA GLY A 66 20.24 9.92 12.40
C GLY A 66 21.30 10.95 12.77
N ALA A 67 22.51 10.79 12.24
CA ALA A 67 23.63 11.70 12.46
C ALA A 67 23.31 13.15 12.04
N ASP A 68 22.53 13.31 10.97
CA ASP A 68 22.10 14.61 10.44
C ASP A 68 20.89 15.19 11.19
N LEU A 69 20.54 14.62 12.34
CA LEU A 69 19.38 14.96 13.17
C LEU A 69 18.01 14.63 12.56
N GLU A 70 18.00 13.91 11.43
CA GLU A 70 16.79 13.43 10.75
C GLU A 70 16.21 12.14 11.35
N TYR A 71 14.98 11.80 10.97
CA TYR A 71 14.30 10.56 11.38
C TYR A 71 14.20 9.57 10.21
N PRO A 72 15.24 8.77 9.95
CA PRO A 72 15.33 7.95 8.73
C PRO A 72 14.24 6.87 8.64
N ARG A 73 13.65 6.48 9.77
CA ARG A 73 12.56 5.49 9.84
C ARG A 73 11.17 6.14 9.95
N GLY A 74 11.06 7.45 9.73
CA GLY A 74 9.78 8.17 9.67
C GLY A 74 9.05 8.39 11.00
N HIS A 75 9.51 7.80 12.10
CA HIS A 75 8.89 7.96 13.42
C HIS A 75 9.75 8.84 14.32
N VAL A 76 9.12 9.84 14.95
CA VAL A 76 9.76 10.80 15.86
C VAL A 76 9.51 10.42 17.32
N TYR A 77 8.23 10.29 17.67
CA TYR A 77 7.75 10.05 19.03
C TYR A 77 6.44 9.26 18.98
N GLY A 78 6.31 8.22 19.81
CA GLY A 78 5.24 7.23 19.77
C GLY A 78 3.82 7.80 19.91
N ARG A 79 3.67 8.92 20.62
CA ARG A 79 2.39 9.64 20.72
C ARG A 79 1.92 10.13 19.35
N THR A 80 2.82 10.71 18.58
CA THR A 80 2.50 11.29 17.26
C THR A 80 2.45 10.22 16.18
N SER A 81 3.41 9.28 16.18
CA SER A 81 3.50 8.24 15.17
C SER A 81 4.10 6.97 15.76
N ASN A 82 3.47 5.83 15.53
CA ASN A 82 3.93 4.53 16.00
C ASN A 82 3.62 3.45 14.96
N PRO A 83 4.61 2.63 14.55
CA PRO A 83 4.44 1.63 13.51
C PRO A 83 3.35 0.58 13.83
N THR A 84 3.24 0.13 15.08
CA THR A 84 2.19 -0.82 15.49
C THR A 84 0.79 -0.20 15.34
N ARG A 85 0.64 1.09 15.66
CA ARG A 85 -0.64 1.79 15.52
C ARG A 85 -1.00 2.06 14.06
N SER A 86 -0.01 2.43 13.23
CA SER A 86 -0.23 2.70 11.81
C SER A 86 -0.79 1.49 11.05
N LEU A 87 -0.39 0.27 11.41
CA LEU A 87 -0.97 -0.96 10.83
C LEU A 87 -2.47 -1.09 11.09
N LEU A 88 -2.92 -0.74 12.31
CA LEU A 88 -4.34 -0.73 12.65
C LEU A 88 -5.10 0.36 11.88
N GLU A 89 -4.55 1.57 11.85
CA GLU A 89 -5.13 2.71 11.14
C GLU A 89 -5.32 2.39 9.65
N GLU A 90 -4.32 1.80 8.99
CA GLU A 90 -4.39 1.37 7.59
C GLU A 90 -5.43 0.26 7.38
N THR A 91 -5.44 -0.76 8.24
CA THR A 91 -6.41 -1.85 8.13
C THR A 91 -7.84 -1.34 8.27
N LEU A 92 -8.10 -0.45 9.22
CA LEU A 92 -9.41 0.16 9.40
C LEU A 92 -9.79 1.03 8.21
N ALA A 93 -8.87 1.82 7.67
CA ALA A 93 -9.12 2.61 6.47
C ALA A 93 -9.48 1.75 5.26
N GLN A 94 -8.91 0.55 5.13
CA GLN A 94 -9.25 -0.41 4.06
C GLN A 94 -10.63 -1.04 4.29
N VAL A 95 -10.98 -1.36 5.53
CA VAL A 95 -12.26 -1.99 5.89
C VAL A 95 -13.43 -1.02 5.71
N GLU A 96 -13.27 0.24 6.13
CA GLU A 96 -14.31 1.27 6.02
C GLU A 96 -14.55 1.75 4.57
N GLN A 97 -13.70 1.34 3.62
CA GLN A 97 -13.89 1.55 2.17
C GLN A 97 -14.67 0.40 1.49
N GLY A 98 -15.34 -0.47 2.26
CA GLY A 98 -16.21 -1.53 1.76
C GLY A 98 -17.64 -1.05 1.47
N GLU A 99 -17.98 -0.92 0.18
CA GLU A 99 -19.33 -0.96 -0.43
C GLU A 99 -20.53 -0.59 0.49
N GLY A 100 -20.69 0.71 0.76
CA GLY A 100 -21.81 1.22 1.58
C GLY A 100 -21.77 2.71 1.93
N ALA A 101 -20.71 3.44 1.58
CA ALA A 101 -20.69 4.90 1.63
C ALA A 101 -20.91 5.46 0.21
N ALA A 102 -22.18 5.68 -0.14
CA ALA A 102 -22.62 6.47 -1.28
C ALA A 102 -23.15 7.82 -0.81
#